data_AF-A0A2P6FJU1-F1
#
_entry.id   AF-A0A2P6FJU1-F1
#
_cell.length_a   1.000
_cell.length_b   1.000
_cell.length_c   1.000
_cell.angle_alpha   90.00
_cell.angle_beta   90.00
_cell.angle_gamma   90.00
#
_symmetry.space_group_name_H-M   'P 1'
#
loop_
_entity.id
_entity.type
_entity.pdbx_description
1 polymer ?
#
loop_
_entity_poly.entity_id
_entity_poly.type
_entity_poly.pdbx_seq_one_letter_code
_entity_poly.pdbx_strand_id
1 'polypeptide(L)'
;MSKKRIAVIGSGISGLGVSYLLSSKHEVHLFEKNARFGGHTNTVTVPLQGREVKVDTGFIVYNDHNYRNFSRLLKHLNIKSKWSDMSVGFSFDGGKFEYACDNLGKLFAQKKNIFNLSYLKSLTEILKFNKEAPKLLDAGDLSGLSMEDFLAKYDYSRFFKERFILPMAGAIWSASLEKVLDFPAENFISFFRNHDLMTGLGQAQKWQTLEGGSELYVEEIIRRLGKRHKKNAEVVQVNRTQKDCEVIFLNGSIRRFDHVIFAIPAPSIRALLTNQSTTEVSTLSKFNTTKNKAVLHSDMICMPKMKKVWSSWNFLHSFNGNLEGEPPSVTYWMNRLQGIDKGQN
;
A
#
# COMPACT_ATOMS: atom_id res chain seq x y z
N MET A 1 -24.24 -6.37 28.51
CA MET A 1 -23.41 -7.49 27.99
C MET A 1 -22.34 -7.81 29.02
N SER A 2 -22.08 -9.09 29.29
CA SER A 2 -20.99 -9.47 30.19
C SER A 2 -19.63 -9.12 29.56
N LYS A 3 -18.69 -8.68 30.40
CA LYS A 3 -17.31 -8.40 29.97
C LYS A 3 -16.68 -9.71 29.49
N LYS A 4 -16.03 -9.68 28.32
CA LYS A 4 -15.40 -10.83 27.68
C LYS A 4 -13.89 -10.63 27.65
N ARG A 5 -13.13 -11.73 27.71
CA ARG A 5 -11.68 -11.73 27.55
C ARG A 5 -11.33 -12.12 26.13
N ILE A 6 -10.71 -11.21 25.39
CA ILE A 6 -10.49 -11.34 23.94
C ILE A 6 -8.99 -11.27 23.66
N ALA A 7 -8.45 -12.25 22.93
CA ALA A 7 -7.11 -12.15 22.37
C ALA A 7 -7.16 -11.59 20.95
N VAL A 8 -6.31 -10.62 20.65
CA VAL A 8 -6.08 -10.11 19.29
C VAL A 8 -4.66 -10.49 18.90
N ILE A 9 -4.52 -11.26 17.82
CA ILE A 9 -3.24 -11.76 17.34
C ILE A 9 -2.83 -10.94 16.12
N GLY A 10 -1.74 -10.19 16.22
CA GLY A 10 -1.23 -9.28 15.19
C GLY A 10 -1.55 -7.82 15.50
N SER A 11 -0.54 -6.95 15.44
CA SER A 11 -0.65 -5.52 15.76
C SER A 11 -0.57 -4.58 14.56
N GLY A 12 -0.96 -5.06 13.37
CA GLY A 12 -1.24 -4.17 12.24
C GLY A 12 -2.43 -3.24 12.51
N ILE A 13 -2.74 -2.35 11.57
CA ILE A 13 -3.84 -1.38 11.72
C ILE A 13 -5.19 -2.03 12.07
N SER A 14 -5.49 -3.21 11.55
CA SER A 14 -6.71 -3.96 11.89
C SER A 14 -6.72 -4.42 13.36
N GLY A 15 -5.60 -4.99 13.83
CA GLY A 15 -5.42 -5.44 15.21
C GLY A 15 -5.42 -4.28 16.21
N LEU A 16 -4.77 -3.17 15.87
CA LEU A 16 -4.80 -1.95 16.66
C LEU A 16 -6.21 -1.35 16.70
N GLY A 17 -6.88 -1.24 15.57
CA GLY A 17 -8.24 -0.71 15.47
C GLY A 17 -9.25 -1.51 16.29
N VAL A 18 -9.25 -2.84 16.18
CA VAL A 18 -10.16 -3.69 16.96
C VAL A 18 -9.83 -3.66 18.44
N SER A 19 -8.54 -3.69 18.81
CA SER A 19 -8.11 -3.61 20.21
C SER A 19 -8.53 -2.28 20.83
N TYR A 20 -8.32 -1.19 20.10
CA TYR A 20 -8.71 0.15 20.51
C TYR A 20 -10.21 0.23 20.80
N LEU A 21 -11.06 -0.16 19.84
CA LEU A 21 -12.51 -0.06 19.96
C LEU A 21 -13.09 -0.97 21.06
N LEU A 22 -12.71 -2.25 21.07
CA LEU A 22 -13.27 -3.23 22.01
C LEU A 22 -12.77 -3.05 23.46
N SER A 23 -11.60 -2.43 23.66
CA SER A 23 -11.02 -2.23 25.00
C SER A 23 -11.88 -1.38 25.95
N SER A 24 -12.83 -0.61 25.41
CA SER A 24 -13.84 0.16 26.14
C SER A 24 -14.92 -0.68 26.81
N LYS A 25 -15.18 -1.90 26.31
CA LYS A 25 -16.26 -2.79 26.76
C LYS A 25 -15.77 -4.14 27.26
N HIS A 26 -14.61 -4.60 26.78
CA HIS A 26 -14.10 -5.94 27.00
C HIS A 26 -12.65 -5.91 27.52
N GLU A 27 -12.19 -7.03 28.08
CA GLU A 27 -10.78 -7.23 28.43
C GLU A 27 -10.02 -7.75 27.20
N VAL A 28 -9.53 -6.82 26.38
CA VAL A 28 -8.80 -7.16 25.15
C VAL A 28 -7.29 -7.22 25.41
N HIS A 29 -6.64 -8.29 24.99
CA HIS A 29 -5.18 -8.48 25.03
C HIS A 29 -4.62 -8.55 23.61
N LEU A 30 -3.71 -7.63 23.27
CA LEU A 30 -3.05 -7.58 21.96
C LEU A 30 -1.69 -8.30 22.00
N PHE A 31 -1.47 -9.24 21.09
CA PHE A 31 -0.22 -10.00 20.96
C PHE A 31 0.46 -9.71 19.62
N GLU A 32 1.75 -9.42 19.67
CA GLU A 32 2.60 -9.16 18.52
C GLU A 32 3.86 -10.02 18.59
N LYS A 33 4.16 -10.74 17.51
CA LYS A 33 5.33 -11.61 17.44
C LYS A 33 6.64 -10.82 17.38
N ASN A 34 6.63 -9.66 16.72
CA ASN A 34 7.82 -8.84 16.53
C ASN A 34 8.14 -8.00 17.77
N ALA A 35 9.35 -7.41 17.78
CA ALA A 35 9.80 -6.47 18.81
C ALA A 35 9.14 -5.08 18.73
N ARG A 36 8.20 -4.89 17.81
CA ARG A 36 7.58 -3.61 17.44
C ARG A 36 6.10 -3.82 17.11
N PHE A 37 5.25 -2.90 17.56
CA PHE A 37 3.83 -2.85 17.17
C PHE A 37 3.64 -2.08 15.85
N GLY A 38 2.56 -2.34 15.12
CA GLY A 38 2.15 -1.52 13.96
C GLY A 38 2.15 -2.26 12.61
N GLY A 39 2.72 -3.46 12.54
CA GLY A 39 2.75 -4.24 11.29
C GLY A 39 3.45 -3.49 10.16
N HIS A 40 2.72 -3.17 9.08
CA HIS A 40 3.26 -2.40 7.94
C HIS A 40 3.46 -0.90 8.23
N THR A 41 2.86 -0.35 9.28
CA THR A 41 3.13 1.03 9.70
C THR A 41 4.51 1.09 10.29
N ASN A 42 5.51 1.60 9.59
CA ASN A 42 6.92 1.54 10.01
C ASN A 42 7.57 2.91 9.85
N THR A 43 8.05 3.47 10.95
CA THR A 43 8.79 4.73 10.97
C THR A 43 10.22 4.44 11.41
N VAL A 44 11.20 4.96 10.68
CA VAL A 44 12.63 4.85 10.98
C VAL A 44 13.13 6.23 11.39
N THR A 45 13.89 6.29 12.48
CA THR A 45 14.55 7.53 12.90
C THR A 45 15.95 7.55 12.28
N VAL A 46 16.24 8.57 11.48
CA VAL A 46 17.55 8.75 10.84
C VAL A 46 18.20 10.06 11.27
N PRO A 47 19.51 10.07 11.56
CA PRO A 47 20.24 11.31 11.75
C PRO A 47 20.43 11.98 10.38
N LEU A 48 19.91 13.19 10.22
CA LEU A 48 20.11 14.03 9.05
C LEU A 48 20.62 15.39 9.51
N GLN A 49 21.87 15.74 9.18
CA GLN A 49 22.49 17.02 9.54
C GLN A 49 22.39 17.39 11.04
N GLY A 50 22.60 16.41 11.92
CA GLY A 50 22.56 16.62 13.37
C GLY A 50 21.16 16.73 13.97
N ARG A 51 20.09 16.54 13.19
CA ARG A 51 18.71 16.36 13.69
C ARG A 51 18.21 14.94 13.43
N GLU A 52 17.37 14.44 14.32
CA GLU A 52 16.64 13.19 14.10
C GLU A 52 15.42 13.45 13.21
N VAL A 53 15.28 12.66 12.16
CA VAL A 53 14.16 12.72 11.23
C VAL A 53 13.42 11.38 11.24
N LYS A 54 12.10 11.45 11.35
CA LYS A 54 11.20 10.31 11.26
C LYS A 54 10.80 10.07 9.80
N VAL A 55 11.14 8.91 9.25
CA VAL A 55 10.85 8.52 7.86
C VAL A 55 9.96 7.29 7.85
N ASP A 56 8.76 7.41 7.31
CA ASP A 56 7.84 6.30 7.11
C ASP A 56 8.27 5.46 5.90
N THR A 57 8.39 4.16 6.09
CA THR A 57 8.86 3.22 5.04
C THR A 57 7.83 2.14 4.71
N GLY A 58 6.60 2.29 5.19
CA GLY A 58 5.51 1.33 4.96
C GLY A 58 4.19 2.06 4.72
N PHE A 59 3.43 2.34 5.78
CA PHE A 59 2.30 3.26 5.66
C PHE A 59 2.79 4.72 5.69
N ILE A 60 2.57 5.46 4.60
CA ILE A 60 3.13 6.80 4.43
C ILE A 60 2.03 7.87 4.27
N VAL A 61 0.99 7.58 3.49
CA VAL A 61 -0.02 8.58 3.10
C VAL A 61 -1.45 8.07 3.21
N TYR A 62 -2.38 9.01 3.36
CA TYR A 62 -3.82 8.79 3.32
C TYR A 62 -4.55 10.01 2.73
N ASN A 63 -5.86 9.88 2.50
CA ASN A 63 -6.74 11.00 2.18
C ASN A 63 -8.11 10.83 2.88
N ASP A 64 -8.83 11.93 3.12
CA ASP A 64 -10.06 11.89 3.91
C ASP A 64 -11.23 11.18 3.22
N HIS A 65 -11.20 11.11 1.88
CA HIS A 65 -12.26 10.47 1.10
C HIS A 65 -12.22 8.94 1.24
N ASN A 66 -11.04 8.36 1.03
CA ASN A 66 -10.80 6.91 1.02
C ASN A 66 -10.56 6.33 2.42
N TYR A 67 -10.09 7.16 3.37
CA TYR A 67 -9.66 6.72 4.69
C TYR A 67 -10.54 7.27 5.82
N ARG A 68 -11.86 7.42 5.59
CA ARG A 68 -12.80 8.08 6.52
C ARG A 68 -12.67 7.67 7.99
N ASN A 69 -12.59 6.35 8.26
CA ASN A 69 -12.46 5.83 9.62
C ASN A 69 -11.10 6.14 10.23
N PHE A 70 -10.04 6.06 9.42
CA PHE A 70 -8.68 6.36 9.87
C PHE A 70 -8.51 7.87 10.12
N SER A 71 -9.02 8.74 9.24
CA SER A 71 -9.05 10.20 9.46
C SER A 71 -9.75 10.58 10.76
N ARG A 72 -10.91 9.94 11.03
CA ARG A 72 -11.65 10.15 12.30
C ARG A 72 -10.86 9.65 13.50
N LEU A 73 -10.17 8.52 13.38
CA LEU A 73 -9.28 8.00 14.43
C LEU A 73 -8.15 8.98 14.72
N LEU A 74 -7.43 9.46 13.72
CA LEU A 74 -6.34 10.43 13.90
C LEU A 74 -6.83 11.71 14.59
N LYS A 75 -7.97 12.26 14.16
CA LYS A 75 -8.59 13.41 14.82
C LYS A 75 -8.93 13.12 16.29
N HIS A 76 -9.48 11.95 16.58
CA HIS A 76 -9.82 11.54 17.95
C HIS A 76 -8.58 11.31 18.82
N LEU A 77 -7.47 10.89 18.24
CA LEU A 77 -6.17 10.74 18.90
C LEU A 77 -5.37 12.05 18.94
N ASN A 78 -5.90 13.15 18.39
CA ASN A 78 -5.23 14.45 18.26
C ASN A 78 -3.88 14.38 17.51
N ILE A 79 -3.81 13.53 16.49
CA ILE A 79 -2.62 13.38 15.64
C ILE A 79 -2.76 14.26 14.41
N LYS A 80 -1.76 15.10 14.18
CA LYS A 80 -1.73 16.04 13.07
C LYS A 80 -1.21 15.40 11.80
N SER A 81 -1.72 15.90 10.68
CA SER A 81 -1.31 15.55 9.34
C SER A 81 -0.97 16.80 8.56
N LYS A 82 -0.15 16.63 7.52
CA LYS A 82 0.21 17.69 6.57
C LYS A 82 0.05 17.19 5.15
N TRP A 83 -0.03 18.13 4.21
CA TRP A 83 -0.08 17.82 2.78
C TRP A 83 1.13 16.99 2.34
N SER A 84 0.88 16.02 1.46
CA SER A 84 1.87 15.15 0.84
C SER A 84 1.80 15.27 -0.68
N ASP A 85 2.95 15.41 -1.32
CA ASP A 85 3.08 15.32 -2.77
C ASP A 85 3.00 13.85 -3.21
N MET A 86 2.17 13.56 -4.21
CA MET A 86 2.01 12.21 -4.79
C MET A 86 2.32 12.19 -6.29
N SER A 87 3.25 13.05 -6.73
CA SER A 87 3.73 13.05 -8.10
C SER A 87 4.39 11.71 -8.44
N VAL A 88 4.22 11.30 -9.69
CA VAL A 88 4.80 10.09 -10.26
C VAL A 88 5.71 10.44 -11.42
N GLY A 89 6.88 9.84 -11.44
CA GLY A 89 7.87 9.93 -12.50
C GLY A 89 8.22 8.55 -13.01
N PHE A 90 8.51 8.46 -14.30
CA PHE A 90 8.88 7.22 -14.96
C PHE A 90 10.26 7.39 -15.61
N SER A 91 11.14 6.43 -15.36
CA SER A 91 12.43 6.32 -16.01
C SER A 91 12.59 4.93 -16.58
N PHE A 92 12.87 4.89 -17.87
CA PHE A 92 13.00 3.64 -18.60
C PHE A 92 14.34 3.48 -19.27
N ASP A 93 14.79 2.22 -19.33
CA ASP A 93 15.91 1.76 -20.15
C ASP A 93 17.20 2.54 -19.83
N GLY A 94 17.46 2.73 -18.53
CA GLY A 94 18.60 3.50 -18.03
C GLY A 94 18.51 5.01 -18.29
N GLY A 95 17.31 5.56 -18.45
CA GLY A 95 17.06 6.98 -18.71
C GLY A 95 16.93 7.35 -20.19
N LYS A 96 16.85 6.37 -21.10
CA LYS A 96 16.63 6.64 -22.54
C LYS A 96 15.27 7.30 -22.79
N PHE A 97 14.27 6.96 -21.98
CA PHE A 97 12.94 7.57 -21.99
C PHE A 97 12.51 7.92 -20.56
N GLU A 98 12.26 9.20 -20.29
CA GLU A 98 11.89 9.69 -18.97
C GLU A 98 10.83 10.80 -19.06
N TYR A 99 9.82 10.73 -18.21
CA TYR A 99 8.78 11.77 -18.08
C TYR A 99 8.13 11.72 -16.69
N ALA A 100 7.44 12.79 -16.30
CA ALA A 100 6.60 12.82 -15.09
C ALA A 100 5.29 13.55 -15.37
N CYS A 101 4.26 13.23 -14.59
CA CYS A 101 2.88 13.61 -14.88
C CYS A 101 2.39 14.87 -14.13
N ASP A 102 3.25 15.54 -13.35
CA ASP A 102 2.84 16.65 -12.47
C ASP A 102 2.79 18.02 -13.16
N ASN A 103 3.38 18.20 -14.34
CA ASN A 103 3.15 19.37 -15.21
C ASN A 103 3.66 19.14 -16.64
N LEU A 104 3.22 19.98 -17.59
CA LEU A 104 3.62 19.90 -19.00
C LEU A 104 5.14 19.97 -19.22
N GLY A 105 5.84 20.80 -18.43
CA GLY A 105 7.29 20.93 -18.51
C GLY A 105 8.03 19.65 -18.14
N LYS A 106 7.43 18.81 -17.28
CA LYS A 106 7.94 17.50 -16.88
C LYS A 106 7.43 16.36 -17.77
N LEU A 107 6.23 16.49 -18.31
CA LEU A 107 5.68 15.60 -19.33
C LEU A 107 6.58 15.59 -20.57
N PHE A 108 6.97 16.78 -21.04
CA PHE A 108 7.93 16.97 -22.13
C PHE A 108 9.35 17.32 -21.64
N ALA A 109 9.76 16.76 -20.50
CA ALA A 109 11.09 17.01 -19.95
C ALA A 109 12.20 16.66 -20.96
N GLN A 110 12.04 15.54 -21.67
CA GLN A 110 12.85 15.21 -22.84
C GLN A 110 12.21 15.81 -24.10
N LYS A 111 12.73 16.94 -24.58
CA LYS A 111 12.17 17.70 -25.72
C LYS A 111 11.99 16.87 -27.00
N LYS A 112 12.85 15.86 -27.25
CA LYS A 112 12.72 14.94 -28.38
C LYS A 112 11.36 14.23 -28.45
N ASN A 113 10.70 14.05 -27.29
CA ASN A 113 9.41 13.37 -27.20
C ASN A 113 8.25 14.22 -27.74
N ILE A 114 8.45 15.52 -27.99
CA ILE A 114 7.48 16.37 -28.69
C ILE A 114 7.24 15.86 -30.12
N PHE A 115 8.21 15.18 -30.72
CA PHE A 115 8.10 14.59 -32.07
C PHE A 115 7.90 13.08 -32.05
N ASN A 116 7.74 12.47 -30.87
CA ASN A 116 7.52 11.03 -30.74
C ASN A 116 6.02 10.74 -30.87
N LEU A 117 5.58 10.35 -32.08
CA LEU A 117 4.17 10.09 -32.38
C LEU A 117 3.54 9.02 -31.49
N SER A 118 4.25 7.95 -31.15
CA SER A 118 3.75 6.90 -30.25
C SER A 118 3.52 7.44 -28.84
N TYR A 119 4.43 8.29 -28.36
CA TYR A 119 4.27 8.95 -27.07
C TYR A 119 3.08 9.92 -27.08
N LEU A 120 2.99 10.79 -28.09
CA LEU A 120 1.85 11.71 -28.21
C LEU A 120 0.51 10.98 -28.32
N LYS A 121 0.44 9.89 -29.10
CA LYS A 121 -0.74 9.01 -29.14
C LYS A 121 -1.07 8.50 -27.74
N SER A 122 -0.09 8.00 -27.00
CA SER A 122 -0.32 7.51 -25.62
C SER A 122 -0.86 8.57 -24.67
N LEU A 123 -0.48 9.84 -24.82
CA LEU A 123 -1.05 10.94 -24.02
C LEU A 123 -2.54 11.14 -24.31
N THR A 124 -2.94 11.04 -25.59
CA THR A 124 -4.37 11.07 -25.95
C THR A 124 -5.11 9.84 -25.43
N GLU A 125 -4.46 8.68 -25.41
CA GLU A 125 -5.01 7.44 -24.88
C GLU A 125 -5.19 7.47 -23.37
N ILE A 126 -4.33 8.17 -22.62
CA ILE A 126 -4.54 8.43 -21.18
C ILE A 126 -5.85 9.22 -20.97
N LEU A 127 -6.08 10.27 -21.75
CA LEU A 127 -7.32 11.06 -21.66
C LEU A 127 -8.54 10.23 -22.07
N LYS A 128 -8.42 9.42 -23.13
CA LYS A 128 -9.45 8.47 -23.57
C LYS A 128 -9.78 7.49 -22.45
N PHE A 129 -8.77 6.82 -21.88
CA PHE A 129 -8.91 5.85 -20.80
C PHE A 129 -9.61 6.46 -19.58
N ASN A 130 -9.14 7.62 -19.12
CA ASN A 130 -9.73 8.31 -17.97
C ASN A 130 -11.21 8.69 -18.19
N LYS A 131 -11.61 8.96 -19.43
CA LYS A 131 -12.99 9.35 -19.78
C LYS A 131 -13.91 8.15 -20.04
N GLU A 132 -13.43 7.11 -20.70
CA GLU A 132 -14.24 6.02 -21.23
C GLU A 132 -14.33 4.82 -20.28
N ALA A 133 -13.20 4.41 -19.68
CA ALA A 133 -13.17 3.24 -18.82
C ALA A 133 -14.13 3.31 -17.60
N PRO A 134 -14.37 4.47 -16.95
CA PRO A 134 -15.39 4.56 -15.89
C PRO A 134 -16.81 4.33 -16.41
N LYS A 135 -17.11 4.75 -17.65
CA LYS A 135 -18.43 4.56 -18.26
C LYS A 135 -18.66 3.09 -18.61
N LEU A 136 -17.62 2.43 -19.12
CA LEU A 136 -17.65 0.99 -19.39
C LEU A 136 -17.82 0.18 -18.10
N LEU A 137 -17.19 0.62 -17.02
CA LEU A 137 -17.39 0.04 -15.69
C LEU A 137 -18.84 0.18 -15.24
N ASP A 138 -19.44 1.37 -15.37
CA ASP A 138 -20.84 1.61 -14.96
C ASP A 138 -21.84 0.86 -15.84
N ALA A 139 -21.51 0.62 -17.11
CA ALA A 139 -22.32 -0.18 -18.04
C ALA A 139 -22.20 -1.70 -17.83
N GLY A 140 -21.22 -2.16 -17.04
CA GLY A 140 -20.94 -3.59 -16.83
C GLY A 140 -20.15 -4.24 -17.98
N ASP A 141 -19.66 -3.45 -18.94
CA ASP A 141 -18.97 -3.94 -20.15
C ASP A 141 -17.56 -4.50 -19.89
N LEU A 142 -17.07 -4.36 -18.67
CA LEU A 142 -15.77 -4.85 -18.21
C LEU A 142 -15.83 -6.26 -17.59
N SER A 143 -17.03 -6.78 -17.33
CA SER A 143 -17.21 -8.05 -16.64
C SER A 143 -16.60 -9.20 -17.44
N GLY A 144 -15.79 -10.02 -16.78
CA GLY A 144 -15.11 -11.17 -17.38
C GLY A 144 -13.88 -10.83 -18.23
N LEU A 145 -13.53 -9.55 -18.43
CA LEU A 145 -12.32 -9.18 -19.17
C LEU A 145 -11.09 -9.16 -18.25
N SER A 146 -9.98 -9.69 -18.75
CA SER A 146 -8.65 -9.38 -18.22
C SER A 146 -8.20 -7.98 -18.65
N MET A 147 -7.14 -7.45 -18.05
CA MET A 147 -6.55 -6.19 -18.50
C MET A 147 -5.93 -6.32 -19.90
N GLU A 148 -5.38 -7.48 -20.28
CA GLU A 148 -4.92 -7.71 -21.66
C GLU A 148 -6.08 -7.64 -22.65
N ASP A 149 -7.17 -8.37 -22.39
CA ASP A 149 -8.34 -8.42 -23.28
C ASP A 149 -9.02 -7.05 -23.37
N PHE A 150 -9.11 -6.33 -22.26
CA PHE A 150 -9.63 -4.97 -22.24
C PHE A 150 -8.78 -4.04 -23.11
N LEU A 151 -7.45 -4.03 -22.93
CA LEU A 151 -6.58 -3.15 -23.69
C LEU A 151 -6.61 -3.46 -25.20
N ALA A 152 -6.68 -4.75 -25.56
CA ALA A 152 -6.83 -5.20 -26.94
C ALA A 152 -8.19 -4.82 -27.54
N LYS A 153 -9.29 -5.10 -26.83
CA LYS A 153 -10.67 -4.84 -27.28
C LYS A 153 -10.93 -3.37 -27.60
N TYR A 154 -10.32 -2.45 -26.87
CA TYR A 154 -10.50 -1.00 -27.03
C TYR A 154 -9.35 -0.30 -27.78
N ASP A 155 -8.49 -1.09 -28.46
CA ASP A 155 -7.39 -0.65 -29.33
C ASP A 155 -6.42 0.33 -28.67
N TYR A 156 -6.01 0.03 -27.43
CA TYR A 156 -4.96 0.80 -26.77
C TYR A 156 -3.59 0.41 -27.31
N SER A 157 -2.77 1.42 -27.62
CA SER A 157 -1.45 1.19 -28.19
C SER A 157 -0.52 0.46 -27.22
N ARG A 158 0.42 -0.30 -27.80
CA ARG A 158 1.53 -0.91 -27.06
C ARG A 158 2.29 0.11 -26.21
N PHE A 159 2.47 1.33 -26.72
CA PHE A 159 3.18 2.37 -25.98
C PHE A 159 2.41 2.79 -24.73
N PHE A 160 1.10 3.03 -24.83
CA PHE A 160 0.25 3.31 -23.66
C PHE A 160 0.28 2.14 -22.66
N LYS A 161 0.17 0.90 -23.15
CA LYS A 161 0.23 -0.29 -22.32
C LYS A 161 1.55 -0.35 -21.53
N GLU A 162 2.68 -0.40 -22.23
CA GLU A 162 3.99 -0.65 -21.62
C GLU A 162 4.57 0.57 -20.91
N ARG A 163 4.21 1.80 -21.30
CA ARG A 163 4.85 3.02 -20.76
C ARG A 163 3.97 3.84 -19.84
N PHE A 164 2.71 3.44 -19.63
CA PHE A 164 1.81 4.10 -18.69
C PHE A 164 1.03 3.11 -17.80
N ILE A 165 0.18 2.27 -18.37
CA ILE A 165 -0.79 1.49 -17.57
C ILE A 165 -0.11 0.41 -16.72
N LEU A 166 0.80 -0.38 -17.31
CA LEU A 166 1.51 -1.44 -16.59
C LEU A 166 2.51 -0.86 -15.58
N PRO A 167 3.32 0.16 -15.91
CA PRO A 167 4.19 0.81 -14.93
C PRO A 167 3.43 1.37 -13.72
N MET A 168 2.30 2.05 -13.95
CA MET A 168 1.46 2.59 -12.88
C MET A 168 0.94 1.48 -11.97
N ALA A 169 0.37 0.43 -12.57
CA ALA A 169 -0.16 -0.71 -11.84
C ALA A 169 0.93 -1.47 -11.06
N GLY A 170 2.05 -1.76 -11.71
CA GLY A 170 3.20 -2.41 -11.10
C GLY A 170 3.72 -1.62 -9.90
N ALA A 171 3.73 -0.28 -9.98
CA ALA A 171 4.13 0.57 -8.87
C ALA A 171 3.16 0.49 -7.67
N ILE A 172 1.86 0.46 -7.93
CA ILE A 172 0.82 0.45 -6.89
C ILE A 172 0.75 -0.92 -6.19
N TRP A 173 0.76 -2.01 -6.97
CA TRP A 173 0.51 -3.36 -6.45
C TRP A 173 1.77 -4.18 -6.22
N SER A 174 2.96 -3.65 -6.50
CA SER A 174 4.23 -4.40 -6.42
C SER A 174 4.15 -5.74 -7.19
N ALA A 175 3.49 -5.71 -8.34
CA ALA A 175 3.26 -6.87 -9.20
C ALA A 175 4.15 -6.79 -10.44
N SER A 176 4.53 -7.95 -10.98
CA SER A 176 5.18 -7.99 -12.30
C SER A 176 4.23 -7.44 -13.37
N LEU A 177 4.80 -6.85 -14.42
CA LEU A 177 4.00 -6.24 -15.50
C LEU A 177 3.13 -7.27 -16.22
N GLU A 178 3.64 -8.50 -16.36
CA GLU A 178 2.88 -9.66 -16.85
C GLU A 178 1.65 -9.94 -15.98
N LYS A 179 1.79 -10.07 -14.65
CA LYS A 179 0.66 -10.38 -13.76
C LYS A 179 -0.43 -9.32 -13.76
N VAL A 180 -0.07 -8.06 -14.02
CA VAL A 180 -1.05 -6.98 -14.14
C VAL A 180 -2.02 -7.24 -15.29
N LEU A 181 -1.57 -7.90 -16.37
CA LEU A 181 -2.40 -8.21 -17.53
C LEU A 181 -3.51 -9.21 -17.20
N ASP A 182 -3.27 -10.11 -16.25
CA ASP A 182 -4.25 -11.08 -15.77
C ASP A 182 -5.28 -10.48 -14.80
N PHE A 183 -5.11 -9.23 -14.37
CA PHE A 183 -6.04 -8.62 -13.42
C PHE A 183 -7.43 -8.46 -14.05
N PRO A 184 -8.52 -8.72 -13.31
CA PRO A 184 -9.86 -8.41 -13.78
C PRO A 184 -9.99 -6.90 -14.06
N ALA A 185 -10.37 -6.55 -15.29
CA ALA A 185 -10.43 -5.16 -15.73
C ALA A 185 -11.40 -4.32 -14.88
N GLU A 186 -12.53 -4.91 -14.48
CA GLU A 186 -13.50 -4.30 -13.59
C GLU A 186 -12.88 -3.85 -12.26
N ASN A 187 -12.12 -4.74 -11.61
CA ASN A 187 -11.47 -4.46 -10.33
C ASN A 187 -10.34 -3.44 -10.48
N PHE A 188 -9.56 -3.56 -11.57
CA PHE A 188 -8.50 -2.62 -11.88
C PHE A 188 -9.03 -1.19 -12.07
N ILE A 189 -10.04 -1.04 -12.92
CA ILE A 189 -10.62 0.27 -13.27
C ILE A 189 -11.39 0.85 -12.08
N SER A 190 -12.11 0.01 -11.31
CA SER A 190 -12.75 0.42 -10.07
C SER A 190 -11.73 0.97 -9.06
N PHE A 191 -10.59 0.31 -8.90
CA PHE A 191 -9.51 0.80 -8.06
C PHE A 191 -8.98 2.16 -8.54
N PHE A 192 -8.67 2.28 -9.83
CA PHE A 192 -8.15 3.52 -10.42
C PHE A 192 -9.13 4.69 -10.22
N ARG A 193 -10.43 4.44 -10.41
CA ARG A 193 -11.49 5.42 -10.15
C ARG A 193 -11.55 5.82 -8.68
N ASN A 194 -11.56 4.86 -7.76
CA ASN A 194 -11.65 5.11 -6.32
C ASN A 194 -10.43 5.84 -5.75
N HIS A 195 -9.29 5.81 -6.45
CA HIS A 195 -8.05 6.48 -6.04
C HIS A 195 -7.75 7.76 -6.82
N ASP A 196 -8.73 8.31 -7.54
CA ASP A 196 -8.61 9.53 -8.35
C ASP A 196 -7.51 9.48 -9.42
N LEU A 197 -7.11 8.28 -9.84
CA LEU A 197 -6.11 8.06 -10.89
C LEU A 197 -6.68 8.26 -12.30
N MET A 198 -7.98 8.59 -12.40
CA MET A 198 -8.72 8.79 -13.64
C MET A 198 -9.34 10.19 -13.73
N THR A 199 -8.83 11.15 -12.96
CA THR A 199 -9.34 12.53 -12.93
C THR A 199 -8.99 13.35 -14.18
N GLY A 200 -8.09 12.85 -15.04
CA GLY A 200 -7.68 13.54 -16.26
C GLY A 200 -6.98 14.87 -15.93
N LEU A 201 -7.58 15.98 -16.40
CA LEU A 201 -7.14 17.35 -16.07
C LEU A 201 -7.90 17.95 -14.88
N GLY A 202 -8.78 17.17 -14.25
CA GLY A 202 -9.54 17.57 -13.08
C GLY A 202 -8.73 17.52 -11.79
N GLN A 203 -9.40 17.85 -10.68
CA GLN A 203 -8.77 17.87 -9.36
C GLN A 203 -8.81 16.49 -8.71
N ALA A 204 -7.64 15.97 -8.31
CA ALA A 204 -7.52 14.77 -7.51
C ALA A 204 -7.60 15.06 -6.00
N GLN A 205 -7.87 14.02 -5.20
CA GLN A 205 -7.79 14.08 -3.74
C GLN A 205 -6.45 14.65 -3.26
N LYS A 206 -6.52 15.47 -2.21
CA LYS A 206 -5.34 15.93 -1.49
C LYS A 206 -4.86 14.84 -0.54
N TRP A 207 -3.68 14.31 -0.83
CA TRP A 207 -3.02 13.34 0.02
C TRP A 207 -2.34 14.02 1.21
N GLN A 208 -2.26 13.28 2.31
CA GLN A 208 -1.73 13.72 3.58
C GLN A 208 -0.79 12.66 4.15
N THR A 209 0.18 13.11 4.93
CA THR A 209 1.09 12.26 5.72
C THR A 209 1.08 12.76 7.18
N LEU A 210 1.47 11.90 8.12
CA LEU A 210 1.40 12.21 9.55
C LEU A 210 2.61 13.07 9.94
N GLU A 211 2.35 14.17 10.67
CA GLU A 211 3.43 15.00 11.21
C GLU A 211 4.14 14.26 12.34
N GLY A 212 5.44 13.98 12.19
CA GLY A 212 6.22 13.23 13.18
C GLY A 212 6.25 11.72 12.95
N GLY A 213 5.67 11.23 11.87
CA GLY A 213 5.71 9.82 11.46
C GLY A 213 4.47 9.02 11.85
N SER A 214 4.23 7.96 11.09
CA SER A 214 3.05 7.12 11.22
C SER A 214 3.02 6.26 12.49
N GLU A 215 4.16 6.04 13.14
CA GLU A 215 4.22 5.31 14.41
C GLU A 215 3.43 5.96 15.55
N LEU A 216 3.16 7.28 15.48
CA LEU A 216 2.49 8.02 16.55
C LEU A 216 1.10 7.47 16.90
N TYR A 217 0.30 7.05 15.91
CA TYR A 217 -1.01 6.48 16.22
C TYR A 217 -0.90 5.09 16.84
N VAL A 218 0.16 4.35 16.49
CA VAL A 218 0.45 3.05 17.08
C VAL A 218 0.79 3.26 18.56
N GLU A 219 1.70 4.18 18.85
CA GLU A 219 2.11 4.51 20.22
C GLU A 219 0.92 4.96 21.08
N GLU A 220 0.08 5.85 20.56
CA GLU A 220 -1.08 6.35 21.30
C GLU A 220 -2.13 5.25 21.58
N ILE A 221 -2.40 4.37 20.61
CA ILE A 221 -3.30 3.23 20.83
C ILE A 221 -2.70 2.28 21.88
N ILE A 222 -1.41 1.97 21.77
CA ILE A 222 -0.71 1.10 22.72
C ILE A 222 -0.74 1.69 24.13
N ARG A 223 -0.48 3.00 24.28
CA ARG A 223 -0.56 3.71 25.56
C ARG A 223 -1.94 3.55 26.20
N ARG A 224 -3.02 3.68 25.41
CA ARG A 224 -4.41 3.52 25.89
C ARG A 224 -4.77 2.08 26.26
N LEU A 225 -4.12 1.07 25.65
CA LEU A 225 -4.30 -0.32 26.06
C LEU A 225 -3.70 -0.62 27.45
N GLY A 226 -2.77 0.22 27.93
CA GLY A 226 -2.11 0.05 29.22
C GLY A 226 -1.31 -1.23 29.24
N LYS A 227 -1.47 -2.09 30.26
CA LYS A 227 -0.73 -3.36 30.38
C LYS A 227 -1.26 -4.50 29.47
N ARG A 228 -2.29 -4.24 28.65
CA ARG A 228 -3.01 -5.27 27.87
C ARG A 228 -2.45 -5.49 26.45
N HIS A 229 -1.15 -5.37 26.31
CA HIS A 229 -0.43 -5.57 25.06
C HIS A 229 0.89 -6.29 25.34
N LYS A 230 1.36 -7.11 24.40
CA LYS A 230 2.64 -7.82 24.54
C LYS A 230 3.30 -7.98 23.17
N LYS A 231 4.50 -7.42 23.05
CA LYS A 231 5.44 -7.65 21.94
C LYS A 231 6.33 -8.87 22.24
N ASN A 232 7.03 -9.39 21.24
CA ASN A 232 7.79 -10.65 21.35
C ASN A 232 6.93 -11.80 21.89
N ALA A 233 5.64 -11.79 21.56
CA ALA A 233 4.66 -12.77 21.98
C ALA A 233 4.16 -13.52 20.75
N GLU A 234 4.99 -14.42 20.26
CA GLU A 234 4.64 -15.28 19.14
C GLU A 234 3.65 -16.34 19.58
N VAL A 235 2.45 -16.29 19.01
CA VAL A 235 1.45 -17.36 19.11
C VAL A 235 1.82 -18.41 18.08
N VAL A 236 1.95 -19.66 18.51
CA VAL A 236 2.28 -20.81 17.64
C VAL A 236 1.08 -21.70 17.37
N GLN A 237 0.05 -21.63 18.22
CA GLN A 237 -1.14 -22.46 18.07
C GLN A 237 -2.35 -21.82 18.78
N VAL A 238 -3.53 -22.00 18.19
CA VAL A 238 -4.82 -21.64 18.78
C VAL A 238 -5.76 -22.84 18.69
N ASN A 239 -6.19 -23.34 19.86
CA ASN A 239 -7.16 -24.43 19.97
C ASN A 239 -8.51 -23.87 20.40
N ARG A 240 -9.56 -24.18 19.65
CA ARG A 240 -10.94 -23.85 20.05
C ARG A 240 -11.54 -25.00 20.86
N THR A 241 -12.09 -24.69 22.02
CA THR A 241 -12.85 -25.64 22.85
C THR A 241 -14.34 -25.31 22.78
N GLN A 242 -15.19 -26.07 23.47
CA GLN A 242 -16.61 -25.76 23.56
C GLN A 242 -16.91 -24.48 24.37
N LYS A 243 -15.96 -24.02 25.21
CA LYS A 243 -16.19 -22.93 26.17
C LYS A 243 -15.29 -21.71 25.94
N ASP A 244 -14.10 -21.93 25.39
CA ASP A 244 -13.07 -20.90 25.24
C ASP A 244 -12.10 -21.21 24.09
N CYS A 245 -11.09 -20.36 23.94
CA CYS A 245 -9.96 -20.55 23.04
C CYS A 245 -8.67 -20.60 23.85
N GLU A 246 -7.87 -21.63 23.66
CA GLU A 246 -6.53 -21.76 24.21
C GLU A 246 -5.51 -21.20 23.21
N VAL A 247 -4.74 -20.19 23.64
CA VAL A 247 -3.69 -19.55 22.86
C VAL A 247 -2.35 -20.00 23.43
N ILE A 248 -1.56 -20.68 22.59
CA ILE A 248 -0.26 -21.25 22.95
C ILE A 248 0.84 -20.40 22.33
N PHE A 249 1.79 -19.99 23.16
CA PHE A 249 2.90 -19.13 22.77
C PHE A 249 4.17 -19.96 22.55
N LEU A 250 5.10 -19.44 21.76
CA LEU A 250 6.38 -20.08 21.44
C LEU A 250 7.19 -20.45 22.69
N ASN A 251 7.06 -19.67 23.77
CA ASN A 251 7.73 -19.93 25.04
C ASN A 251 7.06 -21.03 25.90
N GLY A 252 6.07 -21.75 25.36
CA GLY A 252 5.32 -22.80 26.04
C GLY A 252 4.19 -22.31 26.95
N SER A 253 4.04 -20.99 27.16
CA SER A 253 2.94 -20.48 27.97
C SER A 253 1.59 -20.65 27.26
N ILE A 254 0.54 -20.92 28.03
CA ILE A 254 -0.82 -21.11 27.54
C ILE A 254 -1.73 -20.09 28.22
N ARG A 255 -2.60 -19.44 27.45
CA ARG A 255 -3.60 -18.49 27.98
C ARG A 255 -4.97 -18.76 27.37
N ARG A 256 -6.02 -18.66 28.19
CA ARG A 256 -7.41 -18.88 27.78
C ARG A 256 -8.18 -17.58 27.60
N PHE A 257 -9.00 -17.52 26.55
CA PHE A 257 -9.81 -16.37 26.16
C PHE A 257 -11.21 -16.81 25.73
N ASP A 258 -12.23 -15.99 25.98
CA ASP A 258 -13.57 -16.24 25.43
C ASP A 258 -13.56 -16.23 23.89
N HIS A 259 -12.77 -15.30 23.31
CA HIS A 259 -12.68 -15.12 21.87
C HIS A 259 -11.25 -14.82 21.41
N VAL A 260 -10.93 -15.22 20.19
CA VAL A 260 -9.69 -14.88 19.47
C VAL A 260 -10.06 -14.15 18.19
N ILE A 261 -9.37 -13.04 17.94
CA ILE A 261 -9.45 -12.26 16.70
C ILE A 261 -8.09 -12.36 16.02
N PHE A 262 -8.07 -12.93 14.83
CA PHE A 262 -6.88 -12.95 13.98
C PHE A 262 -6.78 -11.66 13.17
N ALA A 263 -5.75 -10.88 13.41
CA ALA A 263 -5.37 -9.69 12.66
C ALA A 263 -4.04 -9.92 11.90
N ILE A 264 -3.92 -11.11 11.31
CA ILE A 264 -2.76 -11.61 10.56
C ILE A 264 -3.21 -12.22 9.22
N PRO A 265 -2.31 -12.40 8.24
CA PRO A 265 -2.66 -12.98 6.93
C PRO A 265 -3.20 -14.42 7.02
N ALA A 266 -4.08 -14.79 6.08
CA ALA A 266 -4.72 -16.11 6.03
C ALA A 266 -3.76 -17.31 6.05
N PRO A 267 -2.60 -17.32 5.34
CA PRO A 267 -1.62 -18.39 5.46
C PRO A 267 -1.08 -18.56 6.90
N SER A 268 -0.92 -17.46 7.64
CA SER A 268 -0.52 -17.52 9.05
C SER A 268 -1.64 -18.08 9.92
N ILE A 269 -2.89 -17.71 9.68
CA ILE A 269 -4.05 -18.27 10.41
C ILE A 269 -4.11 -19.79 10.22
N ARG A 270 -3.93 -20.28 8.99
CA ARG A 270 -3.90 -21.72 8.69
C ARG A 270 -2.82 -22.48 9.45
N ALA A 271 -1.67 -21.86 9.69
CA ALA A 271 -0.60 -22.48 10.46
C ALA A 271 -0.90 -22.53 11.96
N LEU A 272 -1.70 -21.60 12.50
CA LEU A 272 -2.02 -21.52 13.93
C LEU A 272 -3.25 -22.35 14.33
N LEU A 273 -4.23 -22.55 13.44
CA LEU A 273 -5.47 -23.28 13.74
C LEU A 273 -5.30 -24.78 13.53
N THR A 274 -5.42 -25.57 14.58
CA THR A 274 -5.32 -27.05 14.52
C THR A 274 -6.64 -27.74 14.19
N ASN A 275 -7.77 -27.14 14.55
CA ASN A 275 -9.10 -27.71 14.37
C ASN A 275 -9.92 -26.94 13.32
N GLN A 276 -9.35 -26.74 12.13
CA GLN A 276 -10.02 -26.03 11.03
C GLN A 276 -11.23 -26.81 10.51
N SER A 277 -12.34 -26.12 10.31
CA SER A 277 -13.51 -26.63 9.59
C SER A 277 -13.25 -26.66 8.08
N THR A 278 -14.03 -27.44 7.34
CA THR A 278 -13.98 -27.51 5.87
C THR A 278 -14.12 -26.13 5.21
N THR A 279 -14.97 -25.27 5.76
CA THR A 279 -15.15 -23.90 5.26
C THR A 279 -13.91 -23.03 5.50
N GLU A 280 -13.26 -23.16 6.65
CA GLU A 280 -12.02 -22.42 6.95
C GLU A 280 -10.87 -22.86 6.04
N VAL A 281 -10.69 -24.17 5.85
CA VAL A 281 -9.67 -24.70 4.93
C VAL A 281 -9.90 -24.20 3.51
N SER A 282 -11.13 -24.31 3.00
CA SER A 282 -11.46 -23.91 1.63
C SER A 282 -11.42 -22.39 1.40
N THR A 283 -11.65 -21.59 2.45
CA THR A 283 -11.59 -20.12 2.35
C THR A 283 -10.15 -19.62 2.47
N LEU A 284 -9.42 -20.05 3.49
CA LEU A 284 -8.08 -19.53 3.79
C LEU A 284 -7.03 -20.01 2.78
N SER A 285 -7.25 -21.14 2.10
CA SER A 285 -6.33 -21.67 1.08
C SER A 285 -6.29 -20.84 -0.21
N LYS A 286 -7.28 -19.97 -0.44
CA LYS A 286 -7.35 -19.09 -1.62
C LYS A 286 -6.37 -17.93 -1.57
N PHE A 287 -5.77 -17.67 -0.42
CA PHE A 287 -4.91 -16.51 -0.20
C PHE A 287 -3.44 -16.88 -0.25
N ASN A 288 -2.67 -16.11 -1.02
CA ASN A 288 -1.22 -16.18 -1.07
C ASN A 288 -0.61 -14.84 -0.61
N THR A 289 0.65 -14.86 -0.20
CA THR A 289 1.41 -13.65 0.16
C THR A 289 2.71 -13.61 -0.63
N THR A 290 3.12 -12.42 -1.05
CA THR A 290 4.43 -12.18 -1.67
C THR A 290 5.36 -11.48 -0.68
N LYS A 291 6.67 -11.66 -0.88
CA LYS A 291 7.69 -10.95 -0.10
C LYS A 291 8.12 -9.71 -0.86
N ASN A 292 7.94 -8.54 -0.24
CA ASN A 292 8.45 -7.27 -0.73
C ASN A 292 9.55 -6.77 0.21
N LYS A 293 10.62 -6.20 -0.34
CA LYS A 293 11.73 -5.62 0.43
C LYS A 293 11.71 -4.09 0.27
N ALA A 294 11.53 -3.38 1.38
CA ALA A 294 11.72 -1.94 1.44
C ALA A 294 13.12 -1.63 1.98
N VAL A 295 13.84 -0.71 1.33
CA VAL A 295 15.18 -0.26 1.74
C VAL A 295 15.15 1.25 1.85
N LEU A 296 15.46 1.77 3.04
CA LEU A 296 15.71 3.20 3.23
C LEU A 296 17.17 3.50 2.90
N HIS A 297 17.41 4.41 1.95
CA HIS A 297 18.75 4.78 1.49
C HIS A 297 18.79 6.25 1.08
N SER A 298 20.00 6.76 0.85
CA SER A 298 20.27 8.10 0.29
C SER A 298 20.97 8.05 -1.08
N ASP A 299 21.11 6.86 -1.67
CA ASP A 299 21.75 6.68 -2.98
C ASP A 299 20.90 7.26 -4.13
N MET A 300 21.44 8.25 -4.83
CA MET A 300 20.80 8.91 -5.97
C MET A 300 20.81 8.06 -7.24
N ILE A 301 21.58 6.96 -7.31
CA ILE A 301 21.61 6.07 -8.47
C ILE A 301 20.24 5.40 -8.69
N CYS A 302 19.45 5.25 -7.63
CA CYS A 302 18.09 4.70 -7.66
C CYS A 302 17.02 5.72 -8.13
N MET A 303 17.41 6.92 -8.55
CA MET A 303 16.50 7.95 -9.05
C MET A 303 16.60 8.07 -10.59
N PRO A 304 15.60 8.68 -11.27
CA PRO A 304 15.71 9.02 -12.69
C PRO A 304 16.99 9.81 -13.00
N LYS A 305 17.57 9.60 -14.17
CA LYS A 305 18.81 10.30 -14.59
C LYS A 305 18.58 11.79 -14.72
N MET A 306 17.44 12.20 -15.26
CA MET A 306 17.07 13.60 -15.36
C MET A 306 16.38 14.08 -14.08
N LYS A 307 17.09 14.88 -13.29
CA LYS A 307 16.56 15.50 -12.04
C LYS A 307 15.23 16.23 -12.23
N LYS A 308 14.98 16.77 -13.43
CA LYS A 308 13.73 17.46 -13.77
C LYS A 308 12.49 16.57 -13.57
N VAL A 309 12.58 15.26 -13.75
CA VAL A 309 11.44 14.33 -13.60
C VAL A 309 11.39 13.64 -12.23
N TRP A 310 12.23 14.04 -11.27
CA TRP A 310 12.15 13.51 -9.92
C TRP A 310 10.78 13.84 -9.32
N SER A 311 10.16 12.79 -8.81
CA SER A 311 8.80 12.78 -8.28
C SER A 311 8.78 12.10 -6.92
N SER A 312 7.66 12.17 -6.20
CA SER A 312 7.51 11.44 -4.95
C SER A 312 7.60 9.92 -5.15
N TRP A 313 7.07 9.43 -6.27
CA TRP A 313 7.13 8.03 -6.67
C TRP A 313 7.89 7.96 -8.00
N ASN A 314 8.97 7.18 -8.06
CA ASN A 314 9.77 7.04 -9.27
C ASN A 314 9.81 5.58 -9.68
N PHE A 315 9.17 5.28 -10.79
CA PHE A 315 9.20 3.97 -11.40
C PHE A 315 10.45 3.83 -12.26
N LEU A 316 11.29 2.85 -11.96
CA LEU A 316 12.50 2.55 -12.72
C LEU A 316 12.39 1.15 -13.30
N HIS A 317 12.48 1.04 -14.63
CA HIS A 317 12.41 -0.25 -15.30
C HIS A 317 13.25 -0.26 -16.58
N SER A 318 13.83 -1.40 -16.92
CA SER A 318 14.50 -1.60 -18.21
C SER A 318 13.76 -2.67 -18.98
N PHE A 319 13.15 -2.28 -20.09
CA PHE A 319 12.51 -3.20 -21.02
C PHE A 319 13.59 -3.87 -21.87
N ASN A 320 13.75 -5.17 -21.68
CA ASN A 320 14.55 -6.03 -22.55
C ASN A 320 13.71 -6.69 -23.66
N GLY A 321 12.45 -6.25 -23.84
CA GLY A 321 11.50 -6.82 -24.80
C GLY A 321 10.63 -7.95 -24.24
N ASN A 322 10.85 -8.37 -22.98
CA ASN A 322 10.00 -9.31 -22.26
C ASN A 322 9.32 -8.61 -21.05
N LEU A 323 8.04 -8.92 -20.80
CA LEU A 323 7.30 -8.45 -19.63
C LEU A 323 7.42 -9.42 -18.43
N GLU A 324 7.91 -10.64 -18.68
CA GLU A 324 8.22 -11.62 -17.65
C GLU A 324 9.40 -11.15 -16.79
N GLY A 325 9.30 -11.41 -15.48
CA GLY A 325 10.38 -11.11 -14.55
C GLY A 325 9.90 -10.67 -13.17
N GLU A 326 10.86 -10.22 -12.36
CA GLU A 326 10.56 -9.70 -11.03
C GLU A 326 9.73 -8.41 -11.10
N PRO A 327 8.92 -8.13 -10.07
CA PRO A 327 8.23 -6.85 -9.95
C PRO A 327 9.18 -5.66 -10.14
N PRO A 328 8.71 -4.58 -10.79
CA PRO A 328 9.52 -3.39 -10.97
C PRO A 328 9.87 -2.74 -9.64
N SER A 329 11.03 -2.07 -9.59
CA SER A 329 11.43 -1.29 -8.43
C SER A 329 10.81 0.10 -8.48
N VAL A 330 10.32 0.56 -7.32
CA VAL A 330 9.82 1.92 -7.13
C VAL A 330 10.63 2.61 -6.06
N THR A 331 11.19 3.77 -6.40
CA THR A 331 11.92 4.62 -5.46
C THR A 331 11.00 5.73 -4.97
N TYR A 332 10.75 5.74 -3.65
CA TYR A 332 9.96 6.76 -2.97
C TYR A 332 10.88 7.88 -2.48
N TRP A 333 10.71 9.08 -3.01
CA TRP A 333 11.50 10.23 -2.59
C TRP A 333 10.87 10.87 -1.36
N MET A 334 11.27 10.38 -0.19
CA MET A 334 10.69 10.75 1.10
C MET A 334 10.85 12.23 1.44
N ASN A 335 11.89 12.91 0.92
CA ASN A 335 12.09 14.34 1.12
C ASN A 335 10.92 15.14 0.57
N ARG A 336 10.47 14.81 -0.65
CA ARG A 336 9.32 15.45 -1.28
C ARG A 336 8.01 14.96 -0.69
N LEU A 337 7.86 13.65 -0.53
CA LEU A 337 6.62 13.02 -0.10
C LEU A 337 6.25 13.41 1.34
N GLN A 338 7.19 13.30 2.27
CA GLN A 338 7.00 13.70 3.67
C GLN A 338 7.36 15.16 3.97
N GLY A 339 7.79 15.95 2.98
CA GLY A 339 8.27 17.31 3.21
C GLY A 339 9.42 17.36 4.21
N ILE A 340 10.37 16.42 4.11
CA ILE A 340 11.60 16.41 4.89
C ILE A 340 12.59 17.32 4.14
N ASP A 341 12.74 18.55 4.62
CA ASP A 341 13.67 19.60 4.14
C ASP A 341 13.79 19.83 2.64
N LYS A 342 13.42 21.04 2.18
CA LYS A 342 13.40 21.39 0.76
C LYS A 342 14.79 21.61 0.14
N GLY A 343 15.86 21.60 0.94
CA GLY A 343 17.22 21.91 0.50
C GLY A 343 18.10 20.70 0.14
N GLN A 344 17.60 19.47 0.28
CA GLN A 344 18.42 18.26 0.13
C GLN A 344 17.76 17.25 -0.81
N ASN A 345 18.58 16.75 -1.74
CA ASN A 345 18.23 15.70 -2.69
C ASN A 345 18.02 14.37 -1.98
#